data_AF-A0A355HCQ1-F1
#
_entry.id   AF-A0A355HCQ1-F1
#
_cell.length_a   1.000
_cell.length_b   1.000
_cell.length_c   1.000
_cell.angle_alpha   90.00
_cell.angle_beta   90.00
_cell.angle_gamma   90.00
#
_symmetry.space_group_name_H-M   'P 1'
#
loop_
_entity.id
_entity.type
_entity.pdbx_description
1 polymer ?
#
loop_
_entity_poly.entity_id
_entity_poly.type
_entity_poly.pdbx_seq_one_letter_code
_entity_poly.pdbx_strand_id
1 'polypeptide(L)'
;TELPETGPTVKSGLYYLLPVVVLIWCLMVERFSPGLAAFWATMIMLFILATQRPLKVFFRKNGDLEHEFFSGLRNLMDGLIFGARNMIGIGVATATAGIIVGTVTLTGIGLVMTEFVEFISGGNLMLMLLFTAFICLLLGMGLPTTANYIV
;
A
#
# COMPACT_ATOMS: atom_id res chain seq x y z
N THR A 1 -36.58 -5.36 -2.44
CA THR A 1 -35.30 -4.63 -2.46
C THR A 1 -34.87 -4.51 -3.90
N GLU A 2 -35.30 -3.45 -4.58
CA GLU A 2 -34.92 -3.23 -5.98
C GLU A 2 -33.45 -2.83 -6.04
N LEU A 3 -32.68 -3.56 -6.84
CA LEU A 3 -31.27 -3.26 -7.09
C LEU A 3 -31.22 -2.00 -7.96
N PRO A 4 -30.45 -0.96 -7.57
CA PRO A 4 -30.31 0.24 -8.39
C PRO A 4 -29.73 -0.13 -9.76
N GLU A 5 -30.19 0.57 -10.81
CA GLU A 5 -29.77 0.32 -12.19
C GLU A 5 -28.23 0.29 -12.30
N THR A 6 -27.71 -0.76 -12.94
CA THR A 6 -26.27 -1.04 -13.03
C THR A 6 -25.51 0.02 -13.84
N GLY A 7 -26.17 0.60 -14.85
CA GLY A 7 -25.60 1.62 -15.74
C GLY A 7 -25.09 2.89 -15.03
N PRO A 8 -25.93 3.64 -14.29
CA PRO A 8 -25.51 4.85 -13.60
C PRO A 8 -24.53 4.58 -12.44
N THR A 9 -24.63 3.43 -11.78
CA THR A 9 -23.74 3.04 -10.68
C THR A 9 -22.30 2.84 -11.16
N VAL A 10 -22.11 2.14 -12.28
CA VAL A 10 -20.79 1.91 -12.90
C VAL A 10 -20.16 3.20 -13.40
N LYS A 11 -20.93 4.08 -14.06
CA LYS A 11 -20.44 5.41 -14.48
C LYS A 11 -20.08 6.31 -13.30
N SER A 12 -20.69 6.11 -12.14
CA SER A 12 -20.37 6.88 -10.93
C SER A 12 -19.03 6.50 -10.31
N GLY A 13 -18.60 5.23 -10.46
CA GLY A 13 -17.37 4.68 -9.89
C GLY A 13 -16.17 4.68 -10.82
N LEU A 14 -16.36 4.95 -12.12
CA LEU A 14 -15.29 4.92 -13.14
C LEU A 14 -14.12 5.87 -12.83
N TYR A 15 -14.39 6.96 -12.11
CA TYR A 15 -13.37 7.91 -11.67
C TYR A 15 -12.38 7.31 -10.65
N TYR A 16 -12.73 6.22 -9.94
CA TYR A 16 -11.80 5.51 -9.06
C TYR A 16 -10.77 4.66 -9.82
N LEU A 17 -10.95 4.48 -11.13
CA LEU A 17 -10.01 3.77 -12.00
C LEU A 17 -8.83 4.67 -12.39
N LEU A 18 -9.02 6.00 -12.38
CA LEU A 18 -8.00 7.00 -12.73
C LEU A 18 -6.71 6.88 -11.87
N PRO A 19 -6.78 6.82 -10.52
CA PRO A 19 -5.61 6.60 -9.67
C PRO A 19 -4.87 5.29 -10.00
N VAL A 20 -5.60 4.23 -10.35
CA VAL A 20 -5.01 2.93 -10.69
C VAL A 20 -4.27 3.01 -12.03
N VAL A 21 -4.84 3.67 -13.03
CA VAL A 21 -4.16 3.91 -14.32
C VAL A 21 -2.89 4.73 -14.10
N VAL A 22 -2.95 5.79 -13.29
CA VAL A 22 -1.79 6.62 -12.96
C VAL A 22 -0.71 5.79 -12.26
N LEU A 23 -1.09 4.95 -11.29
CA LEU A 23 -0.16 4.06 -10.59
C LEU A 23 0.53 3.09 -11.56
N ILE A 24 -0.24 2.41 -12.41
CA ILE A 24 0.28 1.46 -13.39
C ILE A 24 1.18 2.18 -14.41
N TRP A 25 0.79 3.37 -14.86
CA TRP A 25 1.58 4.17 -15.79
C TRP A 25 2.92 4.58 -15.18
N CYS A 26 2.93 5.12 -13.96
CA CYS A 26 4.14 5.50 -13.26
C CYS A 26 5.11 4.33 -13.06
N LEU A 27 4.59 3.12 -12.82
CA LEU A 27 5.43 1.93 -12.64
C LEU A 27 5.92 1.33 -13.96
N MET A 28 5.02 1.15 -14.94
CA MET A 28 5.30 0.39 -16.15
C MET A 28 5.97 1.23 -17.24
N VAL A 29 5.56 2.49 -17.39
CA VAL A 29 6.02 3.38 -18.47
C VAL A 29 7.19 4.22 -17.99
N GLU A 30 6.97 4.98 -16.91
CA GLU A 30 7.97 5.91 -16.37
C GLU A 30 9.05 5.23 -15.51
N ARG A 31 8.81 3.97 -15.11
CA ARG A 31 9.70 3.18 -14.23
C ARG A 31 10.12 3.93 -12.96
N PHE A 32 9.20 4.71 -12.39
CA PHE A 32 9.44 5.39 -11.13
C PHE A 32 9.56 4.41 -9.97
N SER A 33 10.19 4.87 -8.88
CA SER A 33 10.22 4.09 -7.66
C SER A 33 8.79 3.84 -7.16
N PRO A 34 8.50 2.68 -6.55
CA PRO A 34 7.17 2.34 -6.06
C PRO A 34 6.57 3.39 -5.12
N GLY A 35 7.42 4.01 -4.29
CA GLY A 35 7.00 5.09 -3.39
C GLY A 35 6.48 6.33 -4.14
N LEU A 36 7.15 6.75 -5.21
CA LEU A 36 6.73 7.91 -6.01
C LEU A 36 5.43 7.64 -6.79
N ALA A 37 5.27 6.42 -7.32
CA ALA A 37 4.03 6.02 -8.00
C ALA A 37 2.82 6.02 -7.04
N ALA A 38 3.00 5.46 -5.84
CA ALA A 38 1.97 5.46 -4.80
C ALA A 38 1.60 6.88 -4.35
N PHE A 39 2.59 7.78 -4.23
CA PHE A 39 2.36 9.18 -3.90
C PHE A 39 1.48 9.89 -4.95
N TRP A 40 1.81 9.77 -6.23
CA TRP A 40 1.03 10.38 -7.32
C TRP A 40 -0.38 9.82 -7.41
N ALA A 41 -0.55 8.50 -7.29
CA ALA A 41 -1.87 7.87 -7.28
C ALA A 41 -2.73 8.37 -6.10
N THR A 42 -2.13 8.51 -4.92
CA THR A 42 -2.82 9.03 -3.72
C THR A 42 -3.22 10.49 -3.89
N MET A 43 -2.35 11.33 -4.45
CA MET A 43 -2.64 12.74 -4.74
C MET A 43 -3.83 12.88 -5.71
N ILE A 44 -3.85 12.07 -6.77
CA ILE A 44 -4.98 12.05 -7.73
C ILE A 44 -6.26 11.59 -7.04
N MET A 45 -6.20 10.58 -6.18
CA MET A 45 -7.36 10.11 -5.41
C MET A 45 -7.90 11.20 -4.47
N LEU A 46 -7.02 11.92 -3.76
CA LEU A 46 -7.40 13.04 -2.89
C LEU A 46 -8.06 14.17 -3.69
N PHE A 47 -7.49 14.50 -4.86
CA PHE A 47 -8.06 15.50 -5.76
C PHE A 47 -9.46 15.09 -6.24
N ILE A 48 -9.63 13.84 -6.68
CA ILE A 48 -10.93 13.31 -7.13
C ILE A 48 -11.96 13.36 -5.99
N LEU A 49 -11.60 12.97 -4.76
CA LEU A 49 -12.51 13.00 -3.62
C LEU A 49 -12.94 14.44 -3.25
N ALA A 50 -12.01 15.39 -3.32
CA ALA A 50 -12.30 16.80 -3.07
C ALA A 50 -13.18 17.43 -4.16
N THR A 51 -12.96 17.07 -5.43
CA THR A 51 -13.63 17.72 -6.57
C THR A 51 -14.91 17.00 -7.03
N GLN A 52 -15.09 15.69 -6.79
CA GLN A 52 -16.20 14.93 -7.38
C GLN A 52 -17.60 15.40 -6.99
N ARG A 53 -17.81 15.78 -5.73
CA ARG A 53 -19.11 16.21 -5.19
C ARG A 53 -19.49 17.61 -5.68
N PRO A 54 -18.64 18.64 -5.54
CA PRO A 54 -18.96 19.98 -6.05
C PRO A 54 -19.14 19.96 -7.57
N LEU A 55 -18.34 19.19 -8.31
CA LEU A 55 -18.45 19.12 -9.78
C LEU A 55 -19.76 18.45 -10.23
N LYS A 56 -20.21 17.38 -9.56
CA LYS A 56 -21.52 16.74 -9.85
C LYS A 56 -22.70 17.67 -9.55
N VAL A 57 -22.64 18.44 -8.46
CA VAL A 57 -23.70 19.39 -8.08
C VAL A 57 -23.74 20.57 -9.05
N PHE A 58 -22.57 21.11 -9.41
CA PHE A 58 -22.44 22.16 -10.41
C PHE A 58 -23.03 21.73 -11.77
N PHE A 59 -22.78 20.49 -12.20
CA PHE A 59 -23.32 19.97 -13.46
C PHE A 59 -24.82 19.63 -13.39
N ARG A 60 -25.35 19.26 -12.21
CA ARG A 60 -26.78 19.00 -11.99
C ARG A 60 -27.63 20.25 -11.72
N LYS A 61 -27.03 21.43 -11.58
CA LYS A 61 -27.70 22.74 -11.40
C LYS A 61 -28.73 22.81 -10.25
N ASN A 62 -28.70 21.88 -9.31
CA ASN A 62 -29.58 21.85 -8.13
C ASN A 62 -28.81 21.26 -6.94
N GLY A 63 -28.45 22.13 -5.98
CA GLY A 63 -27.87 21.74 -4.70
C GLY A 63 -26.97 22.83 -4.10
N ASP A 64 -26.99 22.96 -2.78
CA ASP A 64 -26.16 23.90 -2.02
C ASP A 64 -24.68 23.52 -2.14
N LEU A 65 -23.97 24.24 -3.01
CA LEU A 65 -22.54 24.01 -3.32
C LEU A 65 -21.67 24.04 -2.05
N GLU A 66 -21.98 24.92 -1.11
CA GLU A 66 -21.22 25.07 0.13
C GLU A 66 -21.34 23.84 1.03
N HIS A 67 -22.57 23.35 1.25
CA HIS A 67 -22.82 22.17 2.09
C HIS A 67 -22.16 20.91 1.52
N GLU A 68 -22.20 20.70 0.20
CA GLU A 68 -21.59 19.54 -0.43
C GLU A 68 -20.06 19.63 -0.49
N PHE A 69 -19.47 20.83 -0.54
CA PHE A 69 -18.03 21.02 -0.41
C PHE A 69 -17.53 20.67 1.00
N PHE A 70 -18.20 21.17 2.04
CA PHE A 70 -17.89 20.81 3.43
C PHE A 70 -18.07 19.31 3.70
N SER A 71 -19.12 18.71 3.12
CA SER A 71 -19.34 17.25 3.15
C SER A 71 -18.20 16.50 2.44
N GLY A 72 -17.73 16.98 1.29
CA GLY A 72 -16.57 16.42 0.58
C GLY A 72 -15.29 16.44 1.41
N LEU A 73 -14.98 17.58 2.04
CA LEU A 73 -13.83 17.71 2.95
C LEU A 73 -13.93 16.78 4.17
N ARG A 74 -15.13 16.67 4.75
CA ARG A 74 -15.38 15.75 5.86
C ARG A 74 -15.12 14.30 5.45
N ASN A 75 -15.62 13.87 4.30
CA ASN A 75 -15.37 12.53 3.77
C ASN A 75 -13.88 12.28 3.49
N LEU A 76 -13.15 13.28 2.98
CA LEU A 76 -11.71 13.19 2.78
C LEU A 76 -10.96 13.03 4.12
N MET A 77 -11.34 13.81 5.13
CA MET A 77 -10.78 13.72 6.47
C MET A 77 -11.08 12.35 7.12
N ASP A 78 -12.32 11.88 7.02
CA ASP A 78 -12.73 10.56 7.52
C ASP A 78 -11.95 9.43 6.81
N GLY A 79 -11.75 9.54 5.50
CA GLY A 79 -10.91 8.63 4.72
C GLY A 79 -9.44 8.64 5.16
N LEU A 80 -8.89 9.82 5.45
CA LEU A 80 -7.52 9.97 5.94
C LEU A 80 -7.37 9.37 7.36
N ILE A 81 -8.35 9.59 8.24
CA ILE A 81 -8.40 8.98 9.58
C ILE A 81 -8.46 7.46 9.48
N PHE A 82 -9.29 6.93 8.58
CA PHE A 82 -9.38 5.49 8.33
C PHE A 82 -8.04 4.93 7.81
N GLY A 83 -7.39 5.61 6.87
CA GLY A 83 -6.06 5.27 6.39
C GLY A 83 -5.02 5.22 7.52
N ALA A 84 -4.98 6.26 8.37
CA ALA A 84 -4.09 6.31 9.51
C ALA A 84 -4.33 5.16 10.50
N ARG A 85 -5.59 4.86 10.82
CA ARG A 85 -5.96 3.76 11.74
C ARG A 85 -5.52 2.40 11.21
N ASN A 86 -5.68 2.14 9.92
CA ASN A 86 -5.22 0.89 9.30
C ASN A 86 -3.69 0.77 9.29
N MET A 87 -2.96 1.89 9.25
CA MET A 87 -1.50 1.87 9.29
C MET A 87 -0.89 1.64 10.67
N ILE A 88 -1.65 1.77 11.76
CA ILE A 88 -1.11 1.58 13.13
C ILE A 88 -0.52 0.17 13.30
N GLY A 89 -1.26 -0.87 12.88
CA GLY A 89 -0.79 -2.26 13.01
C GLY A 89 0.47 -2.55 12.20
N ILE A 90 0.52 -2.03 10.97
CA ILE A 90 1.69 -2.19 10.08
C ILE A 90 2.89 -1.43 10.66
N GLY A 91 2.68 -0.21 11.18
CA GLY A 91 3.74 0.61 11.79
C GLY A 91 4.36 -0.01 13.03
N VAL A 92 3.56 -0.66 13.88
CA VAL A 92 4.09 -1.40 15.04
C VAL A 92 4.89 -2.61 14.58
N ALA A 93 4.38 -3.38 13.60
CA ALA A 93 5.08 -4.54 13.07
C ALA A 93 6.43 -4.18 12.43
N THR A 94 6.49 -3.11 11.62
CA THR A 94 7.73 -2.64 11.01
C THR A 94 8.71 -2.08 12.04
N ALA A 95 8.23 -1.38 13.08
CA ALA A 95 9.08 -0.91 14.16
C ALA A 95 9.72 -2.08 14.92
N THR A 96 8.96 -3.13 15.24
CA THR A 96 9.50 -4.34 15.88
C THR A 96 10.48 -5.07 14.96
N ALA A 97 10.15 -5.22 13.68
CA ALA A 97 11.06 -5.81 12.70
C ALA A 97 12.38 -5.02 12.59
N GLY A 98 12.32 -3.69 12.58
CA GLY A 98 13.50 -2.82 12.58
C GLY A 98 14.39 -3.01 13.80
N ILE A 99 13.80 -3.17 15.00
CA ILE A 99 14.57 -3.48 16.23
C ILE A 99 15.26 -4.84 16.10
N ILE A 100 14.57 -5.86 15.59
CA ILE A 100 15.13 -7.20 15.38
C ILE A 100 16.29 -7.13 14.38
N VAL A 101 16.07 -6.52 13.21
CA VAL A 101 17.09 -6.35 12.17
C VAL A 101 18.30 -5.58 12.68
N GLY A 102 18.07 -4.49 13.43
CA GLY A 102 19.14 -3.70 14.06
C GLY A 102 19.96 -4.51 15.07
N THR A 103 19.30 -5.33 15.89
CA THR A 103 19.96 -6.19 16.87
C THR A 103 20.75 -7.31 16.20
N VAL A 104 20.18 -7.96 15.18
CA VAL A 104 20.86 -9.01 14.39
C VAL A 104 22.09 -8.46 13.67
N THR A 105 22.00 -7.23 13.16
CA THR A 105 23.13 -6.55 12.50
C THR A 105 24.24 -6.23 13.50
N LEU A 106 23.91 -5.67 14.66
CA LEU A 106 24.90 -5.29 15.69
C LEU A 106 25.56 -6.49 16.36
N THR A 107 24.84 -7.61 16.51
CA THR A 107 25.36 -8.84 17.11
C THR A 107 26.16 -9.71 16.13
N GLY A 108 26.09 -9.42 14.82
CA GLY A 108 26.75 -10.23 13.79
C GLY A 108 26.11 -11.61 13.56
N ILE A 109 24.97 -11.89 14.20
CA ILE A 109 24.25 -13.17 14.07
C ILE A 109 23.87 -13.44 12.61
N GLY A 110 23.59 -12.41 11.81
CA GLY A 110 23.26 -12.58 10.39
C GLY A 110 24.40 -13.20 9.57
N LEU A 111 25.66 -12.84 9.87
CA LEU A 111 26.83 -13.44 9.22
C LEU A 111 27.01 -14.89 9.66
N VAL A 112 26.91 -15.15 10.96
CA VAL A 112 27.01 -16.50 11.54
C VAL A 112 25.93 -17.44 10.97
N MET A 113 24.71 -16.95 10.77
CA MET A 113 23.63 -17.73 10.14
C MET A 113 23.93 -18.05 8.67
N THR A 114 24.58 -17.14 7.94
CA THR A 114 24.98 -17.38 6.55
C THR A 114 26.08 -18.45 6.48
N GLU A 115 27.10 -18.35 7.33
CA GLU A 115 28.17 -19.36 7.45
C GLU A 115 27.62 -20.73 7.88
N PHE A 116 26.65 -20.76 8.79
CA PHE A 116 26.00 -21.99 9.22
C PHE A 116 25.26 -22.71 8.07
N VAL A 117 24.56 -21.96 7.22
CA VAL A 117 23.89 -22.51 6.03
C VAL A 117 24.92 -23.05 5.03
N GLU A 118 26.03 -22.33 4.83
CA GLU A 118 27.12 -22.76 3.95
C GLU A 118 27.78 -24.06 4.45
N PHE A 119 28.05 -24.13 5.76
CA PHE A 119 28.63 -25.30 6.41
C PHE A 119 27.75 -26.55 6.25
N ILE A 120 26.44 -26.43 6.52
CA ILE A 120 25.48 -27.54 6.35
C ILE A 120 25.36 -27.95 4.87
N SER A 121 25.47 -26.99 3.96
CA SER A 121 25.36 -27.24 2.52
C SER A 121 26.63 -27.85 1.92
N GLY A 122 27.74 -27.88 2.66
CA GLY A 122 29.02 -28.41 2.19
C GLY A 122 29.54 -27.72 0.93
N GLY A 123 29.23 -26.43 0.76
CA GLY A 123 29.57 -25.65 -0.44
C GLY A 123 28.69 -25.91 -1.67
N ASN A 124 27.66 -26.77 -1.58
CA ASN A 124 26.74 -27.00 -2.70
C ASN A 124 25.70 -25.87 -2.80
N LEU A 125 25.78 -25.10 -3.89
CA LEU A 125 24.92 -23.94 -4.14
C LEU A 125 23.43 -24.28 -4.18
N MET A 126 23.06 -25.44 -4.71
CA MET A 126 21.66 -25.85 -4.80
C MET A 126 21.04 -26.14 -3.42
N LEU A 127 21.82 -26.76 -2.53
CA LEU A 127 21.41 -27.01 -1.15
C LEU A 127 21.32 -25.70 -0.35
N MET A 128 22.28 -24.78 -0.55
CA MET A 128 22.23 -23.45 0.08
C MET A 128 20.94 -22.72 -0.27
N LEU A 129 20.59 -22.62 -1.56
CA LEU A 129 19.36 -21.97 -2.01
C LEU A 129 18.10 -22.61 -1.40
N LEU A 130 18.07 -23.94 -1.28
CA LEU A 130 16.94 -24.66 -0.69
C LEU A 130 16.80 -24.35 0.80
N PHE A 131 17.89 -24.39 1.57
CA PHE A 131 17.86 -24.04 2.99
C PHE A 131 17.52 -22.57 3.21
N THR A 132 18.11 -21.66 2.42
CA THR A 132 17.77 -20.23 2.46
C THR A 132 16.30 -20.01 2.14
N ALA A 133 15.72 -20.69 1.14
CA ALA A 133 14.30 -20.58 0.83
C ALA A 133 13.40 -20.98 2.00
N PHE A 134 13.71 -22.09 2.69
CA PHE A 134 12.98 -22.50 3.88
C PHE A 134 13.10 -21.51 5.03
N ILE A 135 14.30 -21.00 5.29
CA ILE A 135 14.57 -20.01 6.35
C ILE A 135 13.83 -18.70 6.05
N CYS A 136 13.91 -18.19 4.81
CA CYS A 136 13.21 -16.99 4.37
C CYS A 136 11.68 -17.15 4.44
N LEU A 137 11.15 -18.33 4.14
CA LEU A 137 9.71 -18.61 4.24
C LEU A 137 9.27 -18.60 5.71
N LEU A 138 9.98 -19.31 6.59
CA LEU A 138 9.69 -19.33 8.02
C LEU A 138 9.78 -17.94 8.67
N LEU A 139 10.82 -17.17 8.33
CA LEU A 139 11.00 -15.80 8.85
C LEU A 139 9.99 -14.82 8.24
N GLY A 140 9.69 -14.97 6.96
CA GLY A 140 8.80 -14.06 6.21
C GLY A 140 7.32 -14.22 6.56
N MET A 141 6.87 -15.40 7.00
CA MET A 141 5.48 -15.65 7.41
C MET A 141 5.03 -14.84 8.64
N GLY A 142 5.97 -14.35 9.45
CA GLY A 142 5.67 -13.54 10.63
C GLY A 142 5.38 -12.07 10.35
N LEU A 143 5.67 -11.59 9.12
CA LEU A 143 5.52 -10.19 8.75
C LEU A 143 4.22 -9.99 7.94
N PRO A 144 3.41 -8.96 8.25
CA PRO A 144 2.32 -8.56 7.38
C PRO A 144 2.86 -8.33 5.96
N THR A 145 2.16 -8.80 4.93
CA THR A 145 2.62 -8.67 3.52
C THR A 145 2.96 -7.21 3.18
N THR A 146 2.19 -6.24 3.70
CA THR A 146 2.46 -4.80 3.57
C THR A 146 3.77 -4.36 4.23
N ALA A 147 4.11 -4.90 5.40
CA ALA A 147 5.35 -4.59 6.11
C ALA A 147 6.57 -5.17 5.39
N ASN A 148 6.43 -6.35 4.79
CA ASN A 148 7.48 -7.01 4.02
C ASN A 148 7.89 -6.25 2.75
N TYR A 149 7.01 -5.37 2.22
CA TYR A 149 7.37 -4.50 1.08
C TYR A 149 8.05 -3.19 1.50
N ILE A 150 8.14 -2.89 2.80
CA ILE A 150 8.69 -1.63 3.33
C ILE A 150 10.13 -1.80 3.83
N VAL A 151 10.48 -2.98 4.36
CA VAL A 151 11.80 -3.32 4.94
C VAL A 151 12.68 -3.98 3.90
#